data_AF-A0A956M865-F1
#
_entry.id   AF-A0A956M865-F1
#
_cell.length_a   1.000
_cell.length_b   1.000
_cell.length_c   1.000
_cell.angle_alpha   90.00
_cell.angle_beta   90.00
_cell.angle_gamma   90.00
#
_symmetry.space_group_name_H-M   'P 1'
#
loop_
_entity.id
_entity.type
_entity.pdbx_description
1 polymer ?
#
loop_
_entity_poly.entity_id
_entity_poly.type
_entity_poly.pdbx_seq_one_letter_code
_entity_poly.pdbx_strand_id
1 'polypeptide(L)' 'MGLSNLTKRILVALIGGPAIIACVWFGGWYFFTLMLLMALFSAYEFVKFTEKKGMQPGLVLTLGSIPALF' A
#
# COMPACT_ATOMS: atom_id res chain seq x y z
N MET A 1 23.07 2.66 -17.97
CA MET A 1 23.36 3.54 -16.82
C MET A 1 22.12 3.59 -15.94
N GLY A 2 22.14 2.89 -14.81
CA GLY A 2 20.98 2.86 -13.91
C GLY A 2 20.78 4.21 -13.22
N LEU A 3 19.53 4.64 -13.11
CA LEU A 3 19.17 5.86 -12.38
C LEU A 3 19.69 5.77 -10.93
N SER A 4 20.36 6.81 -10.44
CA SER A 4 20.85 6.87 -9.06
C SER A 4 19.71 6.67 -8.07
N ASN A 5 19.98 5.97 -6.96
CA ASN A 5 19.00 5.75 -5.88
C ASN A 5 18.42 7.07 -5.36
N LEU A 6 19.24 8.13 -5.32
CA LEU A 6 18.80 9.46 -4.93
C LEU A 6 17.74 10.00 -5.90
N THR A 7 17.97 9.86 -7.20
CA THR A 7 17.04 10.29 -8.24
C THR A 7 15.72 9.50 -8.17
N LYS A 8 15.75 8.19 -7.88
CA LYS A 8 14.52 7.39 -7.71
C LYS A 8 13.69 7.88 -6.53
N ARG A 9 14.33 8.15 -5.39
CA ARG A 9 13.65 8.63 -4.17
C ARG A 9 13.00 9.99 -4.39
N ILE A 10 13.71 10.89 -5.08
CA ILE A 10 13.19 12.23 -5.40
C ILE A 10 11.98 12.12 -6.33
N LEU A 11 12.06 11.30 -7.38
CA LEU A 11 10.93 11.09 -8.30
C LEU A 11 9.69 10.53 -7.59
N VAL A 12 9.88 9.53 -6.72
CA VAL A 12 8.77 8.95 -5.95
C VAL A 12 8.16 9.98 -5.00
N ALA A 13 8.97 10.80 -4.33
CA ALA A 13 8.46 11.84 -3.45
C ALA A 13 7.70 12.94 -4.23
N LEU A 14 8.25 13.36 -5.38
CA LEU A 14 7.68 14.42 -6.21
C LEU A 14 6.35 14.01 -6.85
N ILE A 15 6.18 12.73 -7.19
CA ILE A 15 4.95 12.23 -7.82
C ILE A 15 3.98 11.70 -6.75
N GLY A 16 4.46 10.89 -5.83
CA GLY A 16 3.66 10.24 -4.80
C GLY A 16 3.04 11.22 -3.81
N GLY A 17 3.80 12.22 -3.34
CA GLY A 17 3.30 13.22 -2.40
C GLY A 17 2.07 13.97 -2.93
N PRO A 18 2.18 14.63 -4.10
CA PRO A 18 1.04 15.32 -4.72
C PRO A 18 -0.12 14.37 -5.08
N ALA A 19 0.17 13.16 -5.56
CA ALA A 19 -0.88 12.19 -5.88
C ALA A 19 -1.71 11.81 -4.64
N ILE A 20 -1.06 11.57 -3.50
CA ILE A 20 -1.76 11.26 -2.24
C ILE A 20 -2.62 12.46 -1.81
N ILE A 21 -2.07 13.68 -1.85
CA ILE A 21 -2.83 14.89 -1.49
C ILE A 21 -4.05 15.06 -2.40
N ALA A 22 -3.90 14.85 -3.71
CA ALA A 22 -5.01 14.91 -4.66
C ALA A 22 -6.09 13.86 -4.34
N CYS A 23 -5.71 12.61 -4.08
CA CYS A 23 -6.66 11.56 -3.70
C CYS A 23 -7.44 11.89 -2.42
N VAL A 24 -6.78 12.50 -1.44
CA VAL A 24 -7.43 12.95 -0.20
C VAL A 24 -8.36 14.14 -0.46
N TRP A 25 -7.96 15.09 -1.30
CA TRP A 25 -8.74 16.29 -1.60
C TRP A 25 -10.01 15.99 -2.40
N PHE A 26 -9.93 15.13 -3.41
CA PHE A 26 -11.09 14.74 -4.21
C PHE A 26 -12.02 13.75 -3.49
N GLY A 27 -11.50 13.03 -2.49
CA GLY A 27 -12.30 12.14 -1.66
C GLY A 27 -12.99 11.01 -2.43
N GLY A 28 -14.07 10.48 -1.87
CA GLY A 28 -14.93 9.46 -2.49
C GLY A 28 -14.17 8.20 -2.91
N TRP A 29 -14.35 7.80 -4.17
CA TRP A 29 -13.71 6.60 -4.73
C TRP A 29 -12.18 6.71 -4.81
N TYR A 30 -11.62 7.91 -4.98
CA TYR A 30 -10.17 8.09 -5.03
C TYR A 30 -9.52 7.85 -3.67
N PHE A 31 -10.11 8.38 -2.61
CA PHE A 31 -9.64 8.13 -1.25
C PHE A 31 -9.88 6.68 -0.84
N PHE A 32 -11.04 6.12 -1.15
CA PHE A 32 -11.36 4.72 -0.88
C PHE A 32 -10.35 3.77 -1.54
N THR A 33 -10.09 3.93 -2.83
CA THR A 33 -9.13 3.08 -3.56
C THR A 33 -7.71 3.21 -3.02
N LEU A 34 -7.29 4.43 -2.67
CA LEU A 34 -5.99 4.65 -2.02
C LEU A 34 -5.89 3.92 -0.67
N MET A 35 -6.90 4.04 0.17
CA MET A 35 -6.94 3.38 1.48
C MET A 35 -7.02 1.86 1.37
N LEU A 36 -7.83 1.34 0.44
CA LEU A 36 -7.95 -0.09 0.17
C LEU A 36 -6.60 -0.67 -0.28
N LEU A 37 -5.92 -0.01 -1.22
CA LEU A 37 -4.59 -0.44 -1.68
C LEU A 37 -3.57 -0.39 -0.54
N MET A 38 -3.53 0.69 0.25
CA MET A 38 -2.64 0.81 1.41
C MET A 38 -2.87 -0.32 2.42
N ALA A 39 -4.13 -0.65 2.72
CA ALA A 39 -4.49 -1.72 3.64
C ALA A 39 -4.08 -3.10 3.10
N LEU A 40 -4.35 -3.40 1.82
CA LEU A 40 -3.93 -4.64 1.17
C LEU A 40 -2.41 -4.81 1.19
N PHE A 41 -1.66 -3.76 0.84
CA PHE A 41 -0.20 -3.78 0.91
C PHE A 41 0.31 -4.02 2.32
N SER A 42 -0.25 -3.30 3.30
CA SER A 42 0.14 -3.46 4.71
C SER A 42 -0.11 -4.87 5.21
N ALA A 43 -1.28 -5.44 4.91
CA ALA A 43 -1.60 -6.81 5.30
C ALA A 43 -0.72 -7.85 4.59
N TYR A 44 -0.43 -7.66 3.31
CA TYR A 44 0.49 -8.53 2.58
C TYR A 44 1.90 -8.52 3.20
N GLU A 45 2.44 -7.34 3.52
CA GLU A 45 3.74 -7.24 4.20
C GLU A 45 3.69 -7.86 5.60
N PHE A 46 2.61 -7.64 6.34
CA PHE A 46 2.40 -8.23 7.65
C PHE A 46 2.37 -9.76 7.63
N VAL A 47 1.63 -10.36 6.68
CA VAL A 47 1.60 -11.80 6.46
C VAL A 47 2.99 -12.32 6.13
N LYS A 48 3.70 -11.66 5.21
CA LYS A 48 5.07 -12.05 4.84
C LYS A 48 6.05 -11.96 6.01
N PHE A 49 5.88 -10.98 6.90
CA PHE A 49 6.69 -10.85 8.12
C PHE A 49 6.39 -11.95 9.14
N THR A 50 5.13 -12.34 9.27
CA THR A 50 4.69 -13.38 10.21
C THR A 50 5.01 -14.79 9.72
N GLU A 51 4.96 -15.03 8.41
CA GLU A 51 5.46 -16.25 7.76
C GLU A 51 6.94 -16.49 8.05
N LYS A 52 7.77 -15.44 8.00
CA LYS A 52 9.18 -15.53 8.39
C LYS A 52 9.40 -15.90 9.86
N LYS A 53 8.38 -15.69 10.71
CA LYS A 53 8.39 -16.09 12.13
C LYS A 53 7.72 -17.45 12.37
N GLY A 54 7.37 -18.20 11.32
CA GLY A 54 6.77 -19.53 11.41
C GLY A 54 5.26 -19.54 11.65
N MET A 55 4.60 -18.38 11.60
CA MET A 55 3.13 -18.30 11.64
C MET A 55 2.57 -18.39 10.22
N GLN A 56 1.44 -19.06 10.02
CA GLN A 56 0.77 -19.16 8.71
C GLN A 56 -0.59 -18.45 8.74
N PRO A 57 -0.65 -17.11 8.84
CA PRO A 57 -1.91 -16.39 8.71
C PRO A 57 -2.32 -16.46 7.24
N GLY A 58 -3.27 -17.34 6.90
CA GLY A 58 -3.70 -17.60 5.53
C GLY A 58 -3.91 -16.32 4.71
N LEU A 59 -3.02 -16.10 3.74
CA LEU A 59 -2.89 -14.85 2.97
C LEU A 59 -4.19 -14.45 2.25
N VAL A 60 -4.92 -15.44 1.72
CA VAL A 60 -6.19 -15.23 1.03
C VAL A 60 -7.28 -14.74 1.99
N LEU A 61 -7.28 -15.25 3.22
CA LEU A 61 -8.29 -14.94 4.23
C LEU A 61 -8.07 -13.54 4.81
N THR A 62 -6.81 -13.17 5.04
CA THR A 62 -6.42 -11.83 5.51
C THR A 62 -6.66 -10.77 4.44
N LEU A 63 -6.23 -10.98 3.19
CA LEU A 63 -6.50 -10.02 2.12
C LEU A 63 -7.98 -9.91 1.76
N GLY A 64 -8.72 -11.02 1.78
CA GLY A 64 -10.15 -11.05 1.47
C GLY A 64 -11.02 -10.31 2.50
N SER A 65 -10.58 -10.23 3.76
CA SER A 65 -11.28 -9.47 4.79
C SER A 65 -11.20 -7.95 4.65
N ILE A 66 -10.19 -7.42 3.96
CA ILE A 66 -9.90 -5.98 3.93
C ILE A 66 -10.97 -5.16 3.19
N PRO A 67 -11.44 -5.57 2.00
CA PRO A 67 -12.55 -4.90 1.34
C PRO A 67 -13.86 -4.94 2.14
N ALA A 68 -14.03 -5.92 3.04
CA ALA A 68 -15.23 -6.04 3.86
C ALA A 68 -15.24 -5.11 5.09
N LEU A 69 -14.13 -4.42 5.39
CA LEU A 69 -13.99 -3.52 6.53
C LEU A 69 -14.31 -2.05 6.21
N PHE A 70 -14.53 -1.70 4.94
CA PHE A 70 -14.86 -0.36 4.47
C PHE A 70 -16.32 -0.27 4.02
#